data_AF-A0A8U0QJ97-F1
#
_entry.id   AF-A0A8U0QJ97-F1
#
_cell.length_a   1.000
_cell.length_b   1.000
_cell.length_c   1.000
_cell.angle_alpha   90.00
_cell.angle_beta   90.00
_cell.angle_gamma   90.00
#
_symmetry.space_group_name_H-M   'P 1'
#
loop_
_entity.id
_entity.type
_entity.pdbx_description
1 polymer ?
#
loop_
_entity_poly.entity_id
_entity_poly.type
_entity_poly.pdbx_seq_one_letter_code
_entity_poly.pdbx_strand_id
1 'polypeptide(L)'
;MSVLICQSTCYIAEDQLFEWTEKVFGCLEYRELNVMVLSDSPVAEYKMPDYLYGSTIPFIRSLKSSAYKCQAFCPAVGQPSILTGLPAAVLSHCQVHQIPAVLYQCYSDVISPDSVTMETYKPALTSLSKLVKLESCPSADVLRKVAKISETQSNLYT
;
A
#
# COMPACT_ATOMS: atom_id res chain seq x y z
N MET A 1 -9.87 18.61 7.99
CA MET A 1 -8.89 17.56 7.64
C MET A 1 -9.60 16.63 6.68
N SER A 2 -9.10 16.51 5.46
CA SER A 2 -9.76 15.76 4.39
C SER A 2 -8.96 14.49 4.12
N VAL A 3 -9.63 13.35 3.97
CA VAL A 3 -8.99 12.09 3.55
C VAL A 3 -9.38 11.83 2.12
N LEU A 4 -8.39 11.63 1.26
CA LEU A 4 -8.58 11.09 -0.07
C LEU A 4 -8.18 9.62 -0.07
N ILE A 5 -9.07 8.76 -0.57
CA ILE A 5 -8.76 7.35 -0.83
C ILE A 5 -8.70 7.21 -2.35
N CYS A 6 -7.52 6.80 -2.85
CA CYS A 6 -7.33 6.46 -4.25
C CYS A 6 -7.16 4.94 -4.34
N GLN A 7 -7.97 4.30 -5.19
CA GLN A 7 -7.85 2.90 -5.51
C GLN A 7 -7.51 2.77 -7.00
N SER A 8 -6.39 2.11 -7.31
CA SER A 8 -6.13 1.67 -8.68
C SER A 8 -6.82 0.33 -8.90
N THR A 9 -7.77 0.29 -9.82
CA THR A 9 -8.43 -0.97 -10.24
C THR A 9 -7.81 -1.56 -11.51
N CYS A 10 -6.97 -0.79 -12.21
CA CYS A 10 -6.30 -1.22 -13.43
C CYS A 10 -4.79 -1.39 -13.22
N TYR A 11 -4.21 -2.26 -14.06
CA TYR A 11 -2.77 -2.35 -14.23
C TYR A 11 -2.27 -1.10 -14.96
N ILE A 12 -1.20 -0.49 -14.44
CA ILE A 12 -0.50 0.63 -15.06
C ILE A 12 0.87 0.13 -15.47
N ALA A 13 1.19 0.25 -16.76
CA ALA A 13 2.45 -0.22 -17.32
C ALA A 13 3.64 0.58 -16.74
N GLU A 14 4.82 -0.06 -16.69
CA GLU A 14 6.01 0.52 -16.05
C GLU A 14 6.43 1.87 -16.63
N ASP A 15 6.29 2.06 -17.94
CA ASP A 15 6.60 3.29 -18.66
C ASP A 15 5.61 4.44 -18.37
N GLN A 16 4.42 4.12 -17.86
CA GLN A 16 3.37 5.08 -17.51
C GLN A 16 3.38 5.49 -16.03
N LEU A 17 4.12 4.78 -15.16
CA LEU A 17 4.08 4.98 -13.71
C LEU A 17 4.45 6.41 -13.30
N PHE A 18 5.47 6.98 -13.94
CA PHE A 18 5.91 8.35 -13.68
C PHE A 18 4.82 9.35 -14.05
N GLU A 19 4.30 9.29 -15.28
CA GLU A 19 3.26 10.20 -15.75
C GLU A 19 1.98 10.09 -14.93
N TRP A 20 1.58 8.87 -14.56
CA TRP A 20 0.42 8.64 -13.73
C TRP A 20 0.58 9.30 -12.36
N THR A 21 1.75 9.14 -11.74
CA THR A 21 2.00 9.68 -10.40
C THR A 21 2.01 11.21 -10.44
N GLU A 22 2.68 11.82 -11.42
CA GLU A 22 2.64 13.28 -11.64
C GLU A 22 1.20 13.80 -11.78
N LYS A 23 0.35 13.12 -12.56
CA LYS A 23 -1.06 13.52 -12.73
C LYS A 23 -1.85 13.46 -11.44
N VAL A 24 -1.72 12.38 -10.67
CA VAL A 24 -2.46 12.21 -9.41
C VAL A 24 -2.02 13.25 -8.38
N PHE A 25 -0.72 13.47 -8.24
CA PHE A 25 -0.18 14.42 -7.28
C PHE A 25 -0.33 15.88 -7.72
N GLY A 26 -0.37 16.15 -9.03
CA GLY A 26 -0.61 17.50 -9.58
C GLY A 26 -1.99 18.07 -9.22
N CYS A 27 -2.94 17.23 -8.82
CA CYS A 27 -4.25 17.66 -8.31
C CYS A 27 -4.26 17.92 -6.79
N LEU A 28 -3.15 17.73 -6.09
CA LEU A 28 -3.05 17.80 -4.62
C LEU A 28 -2.13 18.94 -4.17
N GLU A 29 -2.45 19.57 -3.04
CA GLU A 29 -1.56 20.54 -2.39
C GLU A 29 -0.57 19.82 -1.46
N TYR A 30 0.74 20.05 -1.67
CA TYR A 30 1.79 19.31 -0.95
C TYR A 30 2.01 19.76 0.50
N ARG A 31 1.60 20.98 0.88
CA ARG A 31 2.02 21.63 2.13
C ARG A 31 1.62 20.89 3.42
N GLU A 32 0.64 19.99 3.36
CA GLU A 32 0.19 19.19 4.53
C GLU A 32 -0.14 17.73 4.16
N LEU A 33 0.35 17.26 3.02
CA LEU A 33 0.03 15.94 2.51
C LEU A 33 0.82 14.85 3.27
N ASN A 34 0.12 13.83 3.75
CA ASN A 34 0.70 12.60 4.27
C ASN A 34 0.16 11.43 3.46
N VAL A 35 1.06 10.59 2.92
CA VAL A 35 0.69 9.50 2.02
C VAL A 35 0.88 8.16 2.72
N MET A 36 -0.17 7.33 2.68
CA MET A 36 -0.09 5.92 3.06
C MET A 36 -0.43 5.07 1.83
N VAL A 37 0.49 4.21 1.42
CA VAL A 37 0.30 3.29 0.30
C VAL A 37 0.11 1.89 0.87
N LEU A 38 -0.97 1.21 0.48
CA LEU A 38 -1.22 -0.19 0.82
C LEU A 38 -1.12 -1.00 -0.48
N SER A 39 -0.37 -2.09 -0.47
CA SER A 39 -0.16 -2.92 -1.66
C SER A 39 0.05 -4.36 -1.28
N ASP A 40 -0.50 -5.27 -2.09
CA ASP A 40 -0.32 -6.71 -1.97
C ASP A 40 0.66 -7.21 -3.04
N SER A 41 1.46 -8.21 -2.70
CA SER A 41 2.43 -8.85 -3.60
C SER A 41 2.51 -10.34 -3.26
N PRO A 42 2.71 -11.22 -4.25
CA PRO A 42 2.94 -12.63 -3.99
C PRO A 42 4.15 -12.85 -3.08
N VAL A 43 4.05 -13.78 -2.14
CA VAL A 43 5.17 -14.14 -1.25
C VAL A 43 6.43 -14.58 -2.02
N ALA A 44 6.27 -15.09 -3.25
CA ALA A 44 7.37 -15.44 -4.15
C ALA A 44 8.25 -14.24 -4.56
N GLU A 45 7.74 -13.02 -4.48
CA GLU A 45 8.51 -11.80 -4.75
C GLU A 45 9.37 -11.36 -3.55
N TYR A 46 9.14 -11.92 -2.37
CA TYR A 46 9.91 -11.62 -1.18
C TYR A 46 11.22 -12.42 -1.15
N LYS A 47 12.36 -11.74 -1.36
CA LYS A 47 13.68 -12.36 -1.59
C LYS A 47 14.52 -12.56 -0.33
N MET A 48 13.93 -12.40 0.85
CA MET A 48 14.66 -12.50 2.12
C MET A 48 14.51 -13.89 2.74
N PRO A 49 15.58 -14.55 3.21
CA PRO A 49 15.51 -15.92 3.73
C PRO A 49 14.65 -16.06 5.01
N ASP A 50 14.34 -14.96 5.70
CA ASP A 50 13.62 -14.96 6.98
C ASP A 50 12.17 -15.44 6.91
N TYR A 51 11.54 -15.54 5.73
CA TYR A 51 10.18 -16.13 5.65
C TYR A 51 10.21 -17.64 5.94
N LEU A 52 11.37 -18.31 5.78
CA LEU A 52 11.56 -19.73 6.11
C LEU A 52 11.68 -19.98 7.62
N TYR A 53 11.87 -18.93 8.43
CA TYR A 53 12.15 -19.01 9.87
C TYR A 53 10.98 -18.56 10.77
N GLY A 54 9.74 -18.70 10.29
CA GLY A 54 8.55 -18.60 11.16
C GLY A 54 7.67 -17.37 10.99
N SER A 55 7.78 -16.63 9.88
CA SER A 55 6.73 -15.66 9.54
C SER A 55 5.47 -16.39 9.09
N THR A 56 4.38 -16.28 9.84
CA THR A 56 3.06 -16.74 9.39
C THR A 56 2.61 -15.88 8.21
N ILE A 57 2.29 -16.51 7.08
CA ILE A 57 1.70 -15.85 5.91
C ILE A 57 0.20 -15.61 6.21
N PRO A 58 -0.37 -14.44 5.89
CA PRO A 58 0.26 -13.27 5.29
C PRO A 58 1.04 -12.39 6.29
N PHE A 59 2.07 -11.69 5.81
CA PHE A 59 2.86 -10.75 6.62
C PHE A 59 3.12 -9.43 5.90
N ILE A 60 3.31 -8.36 6.68
CA ILE A 60 3.57 -7.01 6.14
C ILE A 60 5.04 -6.58 6.35
N ARG A 61 5.56 -5.86 5.37
CA ARG A 61 6.78 -5.05 5.47
C ARG A 61 6.51 -3.59 5.10
N SER A 62 7.35 -2.68 5.59
CA SER A 62 7.22 -1.25 5.31
C SER A 62 8.41 -0.67 4.56
N LEU A 63 8.14 0.37 3.76
CA LEU A 63 9.17 1.26 3.24
C LEU A 63 8.70 2.71 3.41
N LYS A 64 9.61 3.62 3.74
CA LYS A 64 9.28 4.99 4.13
C LYS A 64 10.06 5.99 3.32
N SER A 65 9.45 7.15 3.05
CA SER A 65 10.20 8.32 2.57
C SER A 65 11.02 8.94 3.71
N SER A 66 12.07 9.70 3.37
CA SER A 66 12.93 10.39 4.33
C SER A 66 12.19 11.45 5.16
N ALA A 67 11.10 11.99 4.60
CA ALA A 67 10.23 12.96 5.26
C ALA A 67 9.30 12.29 6.30
N TYR A 68 9.07 10.98 6.22
CA TYR A 68 8.22 10.26 7.17
C TYR A 68 8.93 10.01 8.51
N LYS A 69 8.53 10.74 9.55
CA LYS A 69 9.17 10.69 10.87
C LYS A 69 8.55 9.67 11.83
N CYS A 70 7.34 9.20 11.56
CA CYS A 70 6.68 8.23 12.42
C CYS A 70 7.32 6.84 12.31
N GLN A 71 7.18 6.06 13.38
CA GLN A 71 7.55 4.65 13.36
C GLN A 71 6.46 3.85 12.61
N ALA A 72 6.89 3.00 11.67
CA ALA A 72 5.99 2.04 11.04
C ALA A 72 5.66 0.91 12.04
N PHE A 73 4.45 0.35 11.97
CA PHE A 73 4.04 -0.71 12.91
C PHE A 73 4.69 -2.07 12.61
N CYS A 74 5.28 -2.23 11.42
CA CYS A 74 5.90 -3.47 10.97
C CYS A 74 7.36 -3.23 10.54
N PRO A 75 8.18 -4.30 10.48
CA PRO A 75 9.57 -4.22 10.05
C PRO A 75 9.72 -3.62 8.65
N ALA A 76 10.85 -2.97 8.39
CA ALA A 76 11.16 -2.46 7.07
C ALA A 76 11.41 -3.60 6.08
N VAL A 77 11.17 -3.35 4.79
CA VAL A 77 11.64 -4.24 3.71
C VAL A 77 13.15 -4.31 3.78
N GLY A 78 13.68 -5.51 4.01
CA GLY A 78 15.11 -5.74 4.05
C GLY A 78 15.69 -6.00 2.65
N GLN A 79 16.98 -5.71 2.47
CA GLN A 79 17.73 -6.06 1.27
C GLN A 79 18.02 -7.58 1.21
N PRO A 80 17.77 -8.27 0.09
CA PRO A 80 17.76 -7.74 -1.27
C PRO A 80 16.35 -7.52 -1.86
N SER A 81 15.28 -7.55 -1.06
CA SER A 81 13.92 -7.32 -1.57
C SER A 81 13.78 -5.88 -2.08
N ILE A 82 13.23 -5.73 -3.28
CA ILE A 82 12.96 -4.43 -3.91
C ILE A 82 11.45 -4.35 -4.14
N LEU A 83 10.85 -3.22 -3.77
CA LEU A 83 9.47 -2.92 -4.12
C LEU A 83 9.44 -2.26 -5.50
N THR A 84 8.53 -2.70 -6.36
CA THR A 84 8.42 -2.25 -7.75
C THR A 84 6.98 -1.82 -8.08
N GLY A 85 6.75 -1.41 -9.33
CA GLY A 85 5.43 -1.03 -9.82
C GLY A 85 4.91 0.28 -9.24
N LEU A 86 3.59 0.46 -9.36
CA LEU A 86 2.87 1.65 -8.90
C LEU A 86 3.15 2.06 -7.44
N PRO A 87 3.11 1.15 -6.44
CA PRO A 87 3.32 1.58 -5.06
C PRO A 87 4.73 2.13 -4.86
N ALA A 88 5.75 1.54 -5.51
CA ALA A 88 7.12 2.05 -5.48
C ALA A 88 7.27 3.40 -6.21
N ALA A 89 6.58 3.60 -7.34
CA ALA A 89 6.56 4.88 -8.05
C ALA A 89 5.95 6.00 -7.20
N VAL A 90 4.83 5.75 -6.53
CA VAL A 90 4.19 6.70 -5.61
C VAL A 90 5.13 7.07 -4.45
N LEU A 91 5.79 6.07 -3.85
CA LEU A 91 6.74 6.32 -2.77
C LEU A 91 7.96 7.12 -3.26
N SER A 92 8.44 6.82 -4.47
CA SER A 92 9.57 7.53 -5.10
C SER A 92 9.24 8.99 -5.37
N HIS A 93 8.03 9.28 -5.87
CA HIS A 93 7.54 10.65 -6.03
C HIS A 93 7.52 11.41 -4.71
N CYS A 94 7.00 10.77 -3.66
CA CYS A 94 6.97 11.35 -2.32
C CYS A 94 8.40 11.59 -1.78
N GLN A 95 9.32 10.67 -2.03
CA GLN A 95 10.72 10.79 -1.65
C GLN A 95 11.39 12.01 -2.30
N VAL A 96 11.20 12.20 -3.62
CA VAL A 96 11.77 13.33 -4.35
C VAL A 96 11.20 14.66 -3.85
N HIS A 97 9.88 14.72 -3.64
CA HIS A 97 9.18 15.94 -3.25
C HIS A 97 9.15 16.21 -1.73
N GLN A 98 9.88 15.43 -0.93
CA GLN A 98 9.90 15.54 0.54
C GLN A 98 8.52 15.43 1.19
N ILE A 99 7.63 14.62 0.60
CA ILE A 99 6.31 14.31 1.15
C ILE A 99 6.43 13.16 2.15
N PRO A 100 5.94 13.29 3.39
CA PRO A 100 5.90 12.19 4.34
C PRO A 100 5.05 11.04 3.79
N ALA A 101 5.68 9.88 3.57
CA ALA A 101 5.02 8.72 3.01
C ALA A 101 5.49 7.41 3.64
N VAL A 102 4.55 6.48 3.81
CA VAL A 102 4.82 5.08 4.18
C VAL A 102 4.07 4.14 3.25
N LEU A 103 4.78 3.14 2.74
CA LEU A 103 4.25 2.04 1.96
C LEU A 103 4.24 0.79 2.82
N TYR A 104 3.09 0.13 2.90
CA TYR A 104 2.91 -1.18 3.52
C TYR A 104 2.66 -2.22 2.43
N GLN A 105 3.60 -3.15 2.30
CA GLN A 105 3.53 -4.27 1.38
C GLN A 105 3.11 -5.52 2.13
N CYS A 106 1.94 -6.08 1.84
CA CYS A 106 1.56 -7.39 2.31
C CYS A 106 2.06 -8.46 1.34
N TYR A 107 2.68 -9.50 1.89
CA TYR A 107 3.11 -10.69 1.17
C TYR A 107 2.20 -11.86 1.54
N SER A 108 1.53 -12.42 0.54
CA SER A 108 0.59 -13.53 0.71
C SER A 108 0.77 -14.59 -0.38
N ASP A 109 0.24 -15.78 -0.14
CA ASP A 109 0.17 -16.90 -1.08
C ASP A 109 -1.15 -16.92 -1.89
N VAL A 110 -2.02 -15.93 -1.66
CA VAL A 110 -3.29 -15.76 -2.37
C VAL A 110 -3.14 -14.81 -3.55
N ILE A 111 -3.84 -15.11 -4.66
CA ILE A 111 -3.76 -14.32 -5.91
C ILE A 111 -4.50 -12.98 -5.78
N SER A 112 -5.60 -12.96 -5.01
CA SER A 112 -6.38 -11.76 -4.72
C SER A 112 -6.45 -11.51 -3.22
N PRO A 113 -6.52 -10.24 -2.78
CA PRO A 113 -6.58 -9.93 -1.36
C PRO A 113 -7.86 -10.50 -0.74
N ASP A 114 -7.70 -11.45 0.18
CA ASP A 114 -8.81 -12.09 0.88
C ASP A 114 -9.08 -11.38 2.22
N SER A 115 -10.05 -11.90 2.99
CA SER A 115 -10.37 -11.32 4.28
C SER A 115 -9.20 -11.38 5.27
N VAL A 116 -8.35 -12.41 5.21
CA VAL A 116 -7.19 -12.54 6.10
C VAL A 116 -6.11 -11.53 5.74
N THR A 117 -5.84 -11.34 4.44
CA THR A 117 -4.90 -10.33 3.93
C THR A 117 -5.36 -8.92 4.32
N MET A 118 -6.64 -8.60 4.19
CA MET A 118 -7.19 -7.30 4.57
C MET A 118 -7.05 -6.99 6.07
N GLU A 119 -7.13 -8.01 6.92
CA GLU A 119 -6.96 -7.88 8.36
C GLU A 119 -5.55 -7.45 8.77
N THR A 120 -4.54 -7.80 7.96
CA THR A 120 -3.14 -7.41 8.22
C THR A 120 -2.94 -5.89 8.22
N TYR A 121 -3.77 -5.15 7.47
CA TYR A 121 -3.70 -3.68 7.40
C TYR A 121 -4.41 -2.96 8.56
N LYS A 122 -5.15 -3.66 9.43
CA LYS A 122 -5.86 -3.04 10.56
C LYS A 122 -4.98 -2.14 11.43
N PRO A 123 -3.73 -2.50 11.79
CA PRO A 123 -2.87 -1.61 12.57
C PRO A 123 -2.52 -0.32 11.83
N ALA A 124 -2.31 -0.39 10.50
CA ALA A 124 -2.05 0.76 9.65
C ALA A 124 -3.25 1.73 9.65
N LEU A 125 -4.44 1.18 9.42
CA LEU A 125 -5.69 1.94 9.36
C LEU A 125 -6.11 2.50 10.72
N THR A 126 -5.85 1.76 11.81
CA THR A 126 -6.06 2.26 13.18
C THR A 126 -5.12 3.41 13.51
N SER A 127 -3.89 3.37 12.99
CA SER A 127 -2.96 4.50 13.15
C SER A 127 -3.42 5.70 12.33
N LEU A 128 -3.94 5.48 11.13
CA LEU A 128 -4.49 6.52 10.27
C LEU A 128 -5.76 7.15 10.87
N SER A 129 -6.67 6.36 11.45
CA SER A 129 -7.89 6.87 12.08
C SER A 129 -7.59 7.77 13.29
N LYS A 130 -6.58 7.43 14.10
CA LYS A 130 -6.07 8.28 15.19
C LYS A 130 -5.53 9.62 14.68
N LEU A 131 -4.85 9.62 13.53
CA LEU A 131 -4.29 10.83 12.93
C LEU A 131 -5.36 11.73 12.32
N VAL A 132 -6.43 11.15 11.76
CA VAL A 132 -7.46 11.91 11.02
C VAL A 132 -8.73 12.17 11.83
N LYS A 133 -8.78 11.79 13.12
CA LYS A 133 -10.03 11.80 13.94
C LYS A 133 -11.20 11.17 13.17
N LEU A 134 -10.95 10.07 12.45
CA LEU A 134 -12.01 9.33 11.79
C LEU A 134 -12.85 8.68 12.89
N GLU A 135 -14.15 9.00 12.96
CA GLU A 135 -15.10 8.52 13.98
C GLU A 135 -15.26 6.97 14.02
N SER A 136 -14.64 6.23 13.10
CA SER A 136 -14.40 4.80 13.24
C SER A 136 -13.34 4.36 12.24
N CYS A 137 -12.55 3.32 12.57
CA CYS A 137 -11.76 2.64 11.55
C CYS A 137 -12.72 2.11 10.46
N PRO A 138 -12.44 2.30 9.16
CA PRO A 138 -13.25 1.67 8.13
C PRO A 138 -13.28 0.17 8.40
N SER A 139 -14.48 -0.38 8.61
CA SER A 139 -14.64 -1.80 8.94
C SER A 139 -14.03 -2.66 7.83
N ALA A 140 -13.66 -3.90 8.16
CA ALA A 140 -13.20 -4.87 7.17
C ALA A 140 -14.18 -5.01 5.99
N ASP A 141 -15.46 -4.69 6.17
CA ASP A 141 -16.47 -4.68 5.12
C ASP A 141 -16.35 -3.52 4.12
N VAL A 142 -15.83 -2.35 4.53
CA VAL A 142 -15.50 -1.25 3.61
C VAL A 142 -14.29 -1.64 2.76
N LEU A 143 -13.26 -2.23 3.38
CA LEU A 143 -12.09 -2.74 2.67
C LEU A 143 -12.47 -3.90 1.73
N ARG A 144 -13.38 -4.79 2.16
CA ARG A 144 -13.94 -5.84 1.29
C ARG A 144 -14.73 -5.28 0.13
N LYS A 145 -15.49 -4.20 0.29
CA LYS A 145 -16.18 -3.55 -0.83
C LYS A 145 -15.18 -3.00 -1.85
N VAL A 146 -14.10 -2.38 -1.37
CA VAL A 146 -12.98 -1.92 -2.20
C VAL A 146 -12.35 -3.11 -2.94
N ALA A 147 -12.08 -4.24 -2.26
CA ALA A 147 -11.52 -5.45 -2.86
C ALA A 147 -12.47 -6.18 -3.84
N LYS A 148 -13.79 -6.19 -3.58
CA LYS A 148 -14.78 -6.83 -4.47
C LYS A 148 -14.93 -6.10 -5.81
N ILE A 149 -14.70 -4.78 -5.84
CA ILE A 149 -14.75 -4.01 -7.09
C ILE A 149 -13.68 -4.53 -8.08
N SER A 150 -12.49 -4.94 -7.61
CA SER A 150 -11.47 -5.53 -8.48
C SER A 150 -11.82 -6.91 -9.06
N GLU A 151 -12.63 -7.73 -8.37
CA GLU A 151 -13.04 -9.05 -8.89
C GLU A 151 -13.97 -8.93 -10.11
N THR A 152 -14.78 -7.88 -10.17
CA THR A 152 -15.75 -7.64 -11.27
C THR A 152 -15.10 -7.34 -12.63
N GLN A 153 -13.80 -7.05 -12.69
CA GLN A 153 -13.06 -6.84 -13.95
C GLN A 153 -12.39 -8.11 -14.49
N SER A 154 -12.38 -9.21 -13.72
CA SER A 154 -11.73 -10.48 -14.08
C SER A 154 -12.66 -11.45 -14.82
N ASN A 155 -13.55 -10.95 -15.69
CA ASN A 155 -14.30 -11.79 -16.63
C ASN A 155 -13.66 -11.71 -18.02
N LEU A 156 -12.48 -12.32 -18.17
CA LEU A 156 -11.90 -12.63 -19.47
C LEU A 156 -11.89 -14.16 -19.64
N TYR A 157 -13.06 -14.68 -20.01
CA TYR A 157 -13.16 -15.86 -20.86
C TYR A 157 -13.90 -15.41 -22.13
N THR A 158 -13.19 -15.40 -23.26
CA THR A 158 -13.79 -15.54 -24.59
C THR A 158 -12.86 -16.43 -25.39
#